data_AF-A0A925K9R7-F1
#
_entry.id   AF-A0A925K9R7-F1
#
_cell.length_a   1.000
_cell.length_b   1.000
_cell.length_c   1.000
_cell.angle_alpha   90.00
_cell.angle_beta   90.00
_cell.angle_gamma   90.00
#
_symmetry.space_group_name_H-M   'P 1'
#
loop_
_entity.id
_entity.type
_entity.pdbx_description
1 polymer ?
#
loop_
_entity_poly.entity_id
_entity_poly.type
_entity_poly.pdbx_seq_one_letter_code
_entity_poly.pdbx_strand_id
1 'polypeptide(L)'
;MDEFFKTARSKLQLLVINLVPIAIGIPGGQLVKSPAAQSLERYTPRQGHFIKLMIYNMRHILPVLIGFLFFSGCLSRRDNNYAVLQKMADAVNSSRPIQLDSETRIDSATANANGVLRFYQTIWFDTVTYDIREFKKELMSMAVNQLKKSRDGKALHALAATVEYRYFDTTGAPLFEFAITPDQYAASARQ
;
A
#
# COMPACT_ATOMS: atom_id res chain seq x y z
N MET A 1 18.40 25.90 -15.76
CA MET A 1 17.26 24.99 -15.47
C MET A 1 17.57 23.53 -15.79
N ASP A 2 18.10 23.17 -16.96
CA ASP A 2 18.26 21.76 -17.37
C ASP A 2 19.28 20.91 -16.57
N GLU A 3 20.31 21.52 -15.99
CA GLU A 3 21.35 20.78 -15.25
C GLU A 3 20.88 20.28 -13.87
N PHE A 4 20.03 21.06 -13.20
CA PHE A 4 19.45 20.72 -11.89
C PHE A 4 18.63 19.42 -11.97
N PHE A 5 17.75 19.34 -12.97
CA PHE A 5 16.90 18.16 -13.19
C PHE A 5 17.66 16.94 -13.73
N LYS A 6 18.76 17.14 -14.47
CA LYS A 6 19.61 16.03 -14.95
C LYS A 6 20.35 15.33 -13.82
N THR A 7 20.80 16.08 -12.81
CA THR A 7 21.60 15.55 -11.70
C THR A 7 20.75 14.76 -10.71
N ALA A 8 19.55 15.22 -10.39
CA ALA A 8 18.59 14.51 -9.52
C ALA A 8 18.13 13.16 -10.13
N ARG A 9 18.01 13.10 -11.46
CA ARG A 9 17.61 11.89 -12.21
C ARG A 9 18.65 10.76 -12.11
N SER A 10 19.93 11.09 -11.99
CA SER A 10 21.04 10.12 -11.97
C SER A 10 21.17 9.42 -10.61
N LYS A 11 20.98 10.14 -9.50
CA LYS A 11 21.22 9.60 -8.14
C LYS A 11 20.07 8.75 -7.60
N LEU A 12 18.83 9.00 -8.02
CA LEU A 12 17.66 8.19 -7.66
C LEU A 12 17.67 6.77 -8.29
N GLN A 13 18.43 6.56 -9.36
CA GLN A 13 18.56 5.23 -10.00
C GLN A 13 19.41 4.24 -9.20
N LEU A 14 20.28 4.72 -8.29
CA LEU A 14 21.24 3.87 -7.57
C LEU A 14 20.68 3.22 -6.30
N LEU A 15 19.53 3.66 -5.77
CA LEU A 15 18.95 3.11 -4.53
C LEU A 15 18.08 1.85 -4.74
N VAL A 16 17.78 1.47 -5.99
CA VAL A 16 16.71 0.50 -6.32
C VAL A 16 17.21 -0.92 -6.62
N ILE A 17 18.52 -1.19 -6.53
CA ILE A 17 19.10 -2.45 -7.06
C ILE A 17 19.28 -3.57 -6.02
N ASN A 18 19.22 -3.33 -4.71
CA ASN A 18 19.59 -4.38 -3.73
C ASN A 18 18.51 -4.78 -2.72
N LEU A 19 17.36 -5.29 -3.18
CA LEU A 19 16.49 -6.12 -2.32
C LEU A 19 15.98 -7.36 -3.08
N VAL A 20 16.57 -8.48 -2.69
CA VAL A 20 16.34 -9.89 -3.10
C VAL A 20 14.96 -10.37 -2.65
N PRO A 21 14.26 -11.24 -3.41
CA PRO A 21 13.01 -11.85 -2.98
C PRO A 21 13.24 -13.09 -2.10
N ILE A 22 12.56 -13.15 -0.94
CA ILE A 22 12.44 -14.37 -0.12
C ILE A 22 11.09 -15.02 -0.44
N ALA A 23 11.14 -16.19 -1.07
CA ALA A 23 10.00 -17.08 -1.25
C ALA A 23 9.89 -18.01 -0.03
N ILE A 24 8.73 -18.01 0.63
CA ILE A 24 8.39 -18.97 1.69
C ILE A 24 7.35 -19.94 1.10
N GLY A 25 7.68 -21.22 1.10
CA GLY A 25 6.81 -22.31 0.69
C GLY A 25 5.85 -22.77 1.80
N ILE A 26 4.78 -23.45 1.40
CA ILE A 26 3.95 -24.27 2.27
C ILE A 26 3.83 -25.67 1.63
N PRO A 27 4.15 -26.76 2.33
CA PRO A 27 4.04 -28.12 1.81
C PRO A 27 2.59 -28.62 1.88
N GLY A 28 2.16 -29.30 0.82
CA GLY A 28 0.86 -29.96 0.72
C GLY A 28 0.78 -31.20 1.62
N GLY A 29 -0.23 -31.22 2.49
CA GLY A 29 -0.65 -32.41 3.22
C GLY A 29 -1.61 -33.25 2.38
N GLN A 30 -1.25 -34.51 2.13
CA GLN A 30 -2.13 -35.52 1.54
C GLN A 30 -3.22 -35.95 2.53
N LEU A 31 -4.44 -36.08 2.02
CA LEU A 31 -5.60 -36.62 2.74
C LEU A 31 -5.52 -38.15 2.80
N VAL A 32 -5.35 -38.70 4.01
CA VAL A 32 -5.54 -40.12 4.31
C VAL A 32 -7.04 -40.38 4.49
N LYS A 33 -7.64 -41.22 3.65
CA LYS A 33 -9.03 -41.69 3.83
C LYS A 33 -9.06 -42.78 4.89
N SER A 34 -9.77 -42.53 5.99
CA SER A 34 -10.03 -43.50 7.06
C SER A 34 -11.21 -44.42 6.71
N PRO A 35 -11.07 -45.75 6.82
CA PRO A 35 -12.13 -46.72 6.54
C PRO A 35 -12.94 -46.98 7.82
N ALA A 36 -13.95 -46.14 8.08
CA ALA A 36 -14.90 -46.36 9.17
C ALA A 36 -16.34 -46.00 8.78
N ALA A 37 -16.68 -46.14 7.50
CA ALA A 37 -18.04 -45.97 6.99
C ALA A 37 -18.74 -47.33 6.87
N GLN A 38 -18.92 -48.03 7.99
CA GLN A 38 -19.70 -49.28 8.00
C GLN A 38 -20.22 -49.65 9.39
N SER A 39 -20.80 -48.71 10.14
CA SER A 39 -21.44 -49.04 11.44
C SER A 39 -22.52 -48.05 11.92
N LEU A 40 -23.20 -47.31 11.03
CA LEU A 40 -24.26 -46.36 11.44
C LEU A 40 -25.59 -46.57 10.73
N GLU A 41 -25.89 -47.78 10.27
CA GLU A 41 -27.27 -48.21 10.03
C GLU A 41 -27.79 -48.94 11.26
N ARG A 42 -28.35 -48.19 12.21
CA ARG A 42 -29.43 -48.61 13.11
C ARG A 42 -29.94 -47.40 13.89
N TYR A 43 -30.74 -46.57 13.24
CA TYR A 43 -31.57 -45.56 13.90
C TYR A 43 -33.04 -45.89 13.63
N THR A 44 -33.82 -46.07 14.70
CA THR A 44 -35.20 -46.54 14.68
C THR A 44 -36.19 -45.38 14.51
N PRO A 45 -37.34 -45.56 13.84
CA PRO A 45 -38.26 -44.48 13.52
C PRO A 45 -39.30 -44.31 14.63
N ARG A 46 -39.04 -43.41 15.58
CA ARG A 46 -40.10 -42.94 16.50
C ARG A 46 -39.96 -41.48 16.95
N GLN A 47 -39.49 -40.59 16.07
CA GLN A 47 -39.51 -39.13 16.31
C GLN A 47 -39.68 -38.32 15.00
N GLY A 48 -40.75 -38.61 14.23
CA GLY A 48 -41.02 -37.92 12.96
C GLY A 48 -41.45 -36.44 13.07
N HIS A 49 -41.77 -35.95 14.28
CA HIS A 49 -42.25 -34.58 14.48
C HIS A 49 -41.11 -33.62 14.89
N PHE A 50 -40.21 -34.05 15.78
CA PHE A 50 -39.04 -33.25 16.18
C PHE A 50 -38.02 -33.06 15.04
N ILE A 51 -37.83 -34.07 14.20
CA ILE A 51 -36.90 -34.01 13.07
C ILE A 51 -37.40 -33.02 11.99
N LYS A 52 -38.71 -32.96 11.74
CA LYS A 52 -39.30 -31.98 10.80
C LYS A 52 -39.16 -30.54 11.30
N LEU A 53 -39.24 -30.32 12.62
CA LEU A 53 -39.06 -29.00 13.23
C LEU A 53 -37.58 -28.54 13.21
N MET A 54 -36.65 -29.49 13.37
CA MET A 54 -35.20 -29.25 13.24
C MET A 54 -34.80 -28.92 11.80
N ILE A 55 -35.34 -29.63 10.80
CA ILE A 55 -35.06 -29.38 9.38
C ILE A 55 -35.61 -28.01 8.91
N TYR A 56 -36.80 -27.61 9.41
CA TYR A 56 -37.41 -26.33 9.03
C TYR A 56 -36.59 -25.13 9.51
N ASN A 57 -36.09 -25.15 10.75
CA ASN A 57 -35.24 -24.08 11.28
C ASN A 57 -33.83 -24.10 10.65
N MET A 58 -33.29 -25.26 10.30
CA MET A 58 -31.97 -25.38 9.66
C MET A 58 -31.94 -24.83 8.23
N ARG A 59 -33.09 -24.77 7.53
CA ARG A 59 -33.21 -24.18 6.19
C ARG A 59 -33.03 -22.65 6.16
N HIS A 60 -33.27 -21.97 7.27
CA HIS A 60 -33.10 -20.51 7.38
C HIS A 60 -31.76 -20.10 8.00
N ILE A 61 -31.17 -20.93 8.88
CA ILE A 61 -29.91 -20.61 9.57
C ILE A 61 -28.70 -20.79 8.64
N LEU A 62 -28.72 -21.80 7.77
CA LEU A 62 -27.61 -22.12 6.86
C LEU A 62 -27.26 -20.97 5.88
N PRO A 63 -28.21 -20.29 5.20
CA PRO A 63 -27.86 -19.16 4.33
C PRO A 63 -27.40 -17.91 5.09
N VAL A 64 -27.88 -17.69 6.32
CA VAL A 64 -27.43 -16.56 7.16
C VAL A 64 -25.97 -16.74 7.60
N LEU A 65 -25.58 -17.98 7.94
CA LEU A 65 -24.22 -18.30 8.35
C LEU A 65 -23.23 -18.24 7.17
N ILE A 66 -23.65 -18.65 5.98
CA ILE A 66 -22.86 -18.52 4.74
C ILE A 66 -22.74 -17.04 4.35
N GLY A 67 -23.80 -16.24 4.45
CA GLY A 67 -23.77 -14.79 4.19
C GLY A 67 -22.80 -14.03 5.10
N PHE A 68 -22.68 -14.45 6.37
CA PHE A 68 -21.73 -13.84 7.31
C PHE A 68 -20.26 -14.14 6.95
N LEU A 69 -19.96 -15.31 6.38
CA LEU A 69 -18.61 -15.68 5.97
C LEU A 69 -18.11 -14.89 4.73
N PHE A 70 -19.01 -14.40 3.87
CA PHE A 70 -18.64 -13.58 2.72
C PHE A 70 -18.31 -12.12 3.06
N PHE A 71 -18.71 -11.62 4.24
CA PHE A 71 -18.48 -10.23 4.62
C PHE A 71 -17.07 -9.97 5.17
N SER A 72 -16.39 -10.99 5.68
CA SER A 72 -15.08 -10.86 6.35
C SER A 72 -13.87 -10.73 5.41
N GLY A 73 -14.08 -10.74 4.08
CA GLY A 73 -12.99 -10.76 3.08
C GLY A 73 -12.26 -9.43 2.85
N CYS A 74 -12.73 -8.30 3.39
CA CYS A 74 -12.17 -6.99 3.07
C CYS A 74 -11.07 -6.48 4.03
N LEU A 75 -10.96 -6.99 5.25
CA LEU A 75 -10.01 -6.41 6.24
C LEU A 75 -8.55 -6.82 5.99
N SER A 76 -8.29 -8.06 5.55
CA SER A 76 -6.94 -8.64 5.50
C SER A 76 -5.98 -7.95 4.51
N ARG A 77 -6.50 -7.25 3.49
CA ARG A 77 -5.68 -6.60 2.46
C ARG A 77 -5.06 -5.26 2.92
N ARG A 78 -5.71 -4.53 3.84
CA ARG A 78 -5.20 -3.22 4.30
C ARG A 78 -3.98 -3.34 5.21
N ASP A 79 -3.99 -4.30 6.12
CA ASP A 79 -2.91 -4.47 7.10
C ASP A 79 -1.57 -4.82 6.42
N ASN A 80 -1.62 -5.63 5.35
CA ASN A 80 -0.44 -5.99 4.59
C ASN A 80 0.14 -4.80 3.80
N ASN A 81 -0.71 -3.99 3.18
CA ASN A 81 -0.25 -2.81 2.42
C ASN A 81 0.45 -1.80 3.35
N TYR A 82 -0.11 -1.56 4.54
CA TYR A 82 0.53 -0.70 5.53
C TYR A 82 1.93 -1.19 5.92
N ALA A 83 2.10 -2.49 6.19
CA ALA A 83 3.40 -3.04 6.55
C ALA A 83 4.46 -2.84 5.44
N VAL A 84 4.06 -2.93 4.16
CA VAL A 84 4.96 -2.67 3.04
C VAL A 84 5.33 -1.19 2.96
N LEU A 85 4.35 -0.29 3.09
CA LEU A 85 4.61 1.15 3.10
C LEU A 85 5.48 1.58 4.28
N GLN A 86 5.27 0.97 5.45
CA GLN A 86 6.10 1.21 6.63
C GLN A 86 7.54 0.82 6.37
N LYS A 87 7.80 -0.35 5.76
CA LYS A 87 9.15 -0.76 5.36
C LYS A 87 9.79 0.20 4.36
N MET A 88 9.01 0.76 3.42
CA MET A 88 9.52 1.79 2.50
C MET A 88 9.93 3.06 3.25
N ALA A 89 9.08 3.52 4.19
CA ALA A 89 9.40 4.66 5.04
C ALA A 89 10.65 4.38 5.88
N ASP A 90 10.75 3.22 6.51
CA ASP A 90 11.91 2.80 7.32
C ASP A 90 13.20 2.73 6.48
N ALA A 91 13.12 2.25 5.24
CA ALA A 91 14.26 2.23 4.32
C ALA A 91 14.78 3.64 4.00
N VAL A 92 13.89 4.56 3.62
CA VAL A 92 14.23 5.99 3.45
C VAL A 92 14.82 6.55 4.74
N ASN A 93 14.24 6.15 5.85
CA ASN A 93 14.58 6.62 7.16
C ASN A 93 15.95 6.15 7.66
N SER A 94 16.47 5.05 7.13
CA SER A 94 17.76 4.47 7.51
C SER A 94 18.95 5.28 6.99
N SER A 95 18.75 6.10 5.94
CA SER A 95 19.80 6.90 5.31
C SER A 95 19.62 8.40 5.54
N ARG A 96 18.90 8.80 6.60
CA ARG A 96 18.57 10.21 6.86
C ARG A 96 19.73 11.02 7.41
N PRO A 97 19.84 12.31 7.02
CA PRO A 97 19.06 12.97 5.97
C PRO A 97 19.58 12.63 4.56
N ILE A 98 18.70 12.57 3.56
CA ILE A 98 19.07 12.29 2.17
C ILE A 98 19.06 13.58 1.38
N GLN A 99 20.21 14.00 0.86
CA GLN A 99 20.30 15.13 -0.06
C GLN A 99 19.82 14.70 -1.46
N LEU A 100 18.73 15.29 -1.97
CA LEU A 100 18.21 14.98 -3.31
C LEU A 100 18.96 15.74 -4.40
N ASP A 101 19.18 17.03 -4.15
CA ASP A 101 19.84 17.97 -5.05
C ASP A 101 20.53 19.08 -4.24
N SER A 102 20.97 20.17 -4.88
CA SER A 102 21.66 21.27 -4.18
C SER A 102 20.78 22.02 -3.19
N GLU A 103 19.46 21.95 -3.33
CA GLU A 103 18.50 22.83 -2.65
C GLU A 103 17.45 22.05 -1.85
N THR A 104 17.33 20.73 -2.03
CA THR A 104 16.29 19.90 -1.40
C THR A 104 16.90 18.71 -0.68
N ARG A 105 16.44 18.49 0.55
CA ARG A 105 16.83 17.36 1.40
C ARG A 105 15.59 16.66 1.94
N ILE A 106 15.56 15.33 1.87
CA ILE A 106 14.57 14.52 2.59
C ILE A 106 15.04 14.36 4.03
N ASP A 107 14.25 14.87 4.95
CA ASP A 107 14.50 14.75 6.38
C ASP A 107 13.87 13.49 6.94
N SER A 108 12.67 13.12 6.48
CA SER A 108 12.01 11.90 6.94
C SER A 108 10.91 11.37 6.04
N ALA A 109 10.53 10.12 6.27
CA ALA A 109 9.34 9.49 5.71
C ALA A 109 8.50 8.82 6.80
N THR A 110 7.19 8.77 6.58
CA THR A 110 6.23 8.04 7.43
C THR A 110 5.19 7.35 6.57
N ALA A 111 4.69 6.21 7.02
CA ALA A 111 3.53 5.57 6.43
C ALA A 111 2.37 5.54 7.43
N ASN A 112 1.13 5.41 6.95
CA ASN A 112 -0.02 5.19 7.82
C ASN A 112 -0.95 4.08 7.30
N ALA A 113 -1.83 3.61 8.17
CA ALA A 113 -2.78 2.52 7.87
C ALA A 113 -3.81 2.88 6.77
N ASN A 114 -3.92 4.17 6.41
CA ASN A 114 -4.80 4.63 5.34
C ASN A 114 -4.14 4.53 3.95
N GLY A 115 -2.92 3.97 3.86
CA GLY A 115 -2.20 3.82 2.61
C GLY A 115 -1.49 5.11 2.18
N VAL A 116 -1.19 6.02 3.10
CA VAL A 116 -0.44 7.24 2.79
C VAL A 116 1.04 7.03 3.11
N LEU A 117 1.91 7.26 2.12
CA LEU A 117 3.35 7.39 2.29
C LEU A 117 3.71 8.86 2.20
N ARG A 118 4.20 9.44 3.29
CA ARG A 118 4.50 10.87 3.43
C ARG A 118 5.98 11.12 3.56
N PHE A 119 6.49 12.07 2.79
CA PHE A 119 7.86 12.58 2.85
C PHE A 119 7.88 13.99 3.44
N TYR A 120 8.78 14.22 4.39
CA TYR A 120 9.10 15.52 4.96
C TYR A 120 10.43 15.98 4.39
N GLN A 121 10.43 17.17 3.79
CA GLN A 121 11.56 17.71 3.06
C GLN A 121 11.86 19.14 3.51
N THR A 122 13.13 19.46 3.62
CA THR A 122 13.62 20.83 3.78
C THR A 122 14.10 21.32 2.42
N ILE A 123 13.72 22.54 2.07
CA ILE A 123 14.21 23.22 0.87
C ILE A 123 14.89 24.55 1.25
N TRP A 124 16.06 24.80 0.67
CA TRP A 124 16.73 26.09 0.68
C TRP A 124 16.08 26.98 -0.38
N PHE A 125 14.91 27.52 -0.04
CA PHE A 125 14.07 28.29 -0.94
C PHE A 125 14.02 29.76 -0.52
N ASP A 126 14.37 30.66 -1.43
CA ASP A 126 14.20 32.09 -1.21
C ASP A 126 12.78 32.53 -1.59
N THR A 127 11.91 32.66 -0.58
CA THR A 127 10.52 33.09 -0.77
C THR A 127 10.38 34.53 -1.27
N VAL A 128 11.44 35.35 -1.21
CA VAL A 128 11.43 36.72 -1.74
C VAL A 128 11.54 36.72 -3.26
N THR A 129 12.20 35.70 -3.83
CA THR A 129 12.53 35.62 -5.25
C THR A 129 11.53 34.78 -6.07
N TYR A 130 10.76 33.88 -5.44
CA TYR A 130 9.94 32.88 -6.15
C TYR A 130 8.48 32.80 -5.65
N ASP A 131 7.50 32.70 -6.57
CA ASP A 131 6.11 32.41 -6.22
C ASP A 131 5.95 30.94 -5.81
N ILE A 132 5.71 30.72 -4.51
CA ILE A 132 5.52 29.41 -3.89
C ILE A 132 4.44 28.57 -4.61
N ARG A 133 3.40 29.21 -5.16
CA ARG A 133 2.30 28.50 -5.83
C ARG A 133 2.71 27.96 -7.19
N GLU A 134 3.51 28.69 -7.93
CA GLU A 134 4.05 28.23 -9.22
C GLU A 134 5.05 27.10 -8.98
N PHE A 135 5.96 27.29 -8.03
CA PHE A 135 6.92 26.27 -7.63
C PHE A 135 6.25 24.96 -7.19
N LYS A 136 5.19 25.05 -6.38
CA LYS A 136 4.36 23.89 -6.00
C LYS A 136 3.80 23.15 -7.21
N LYS A 137 3.29 23.86 -8.22
CA LYS A 137 2.71 23.25 -9.43
C LYS A 137 3.77 22.50 -10.22
N GLU A 138 4.96 23.08 -10.37
CA GLU A 138 6.08 22.47 -11.07
C GLU A 138 6.54 21.18 -10.37
N LEU A 139 6.77 21.25 -9.07
CA LEU A 139 7.17 20.08 -8.26
C LEU A 139 6.12 18.96 -8.32
N MET A 140 4.83 19.31 -8.22
CA MET A 140 3.75 18.33 -8.32
C MET A 140 3.77 17.64 -9.70
N SER A 141 3.91 18.41 -10.78
CA SER A 141 3.99 17.86 -12.14
C SER A 141 5.18 16.91 -12.30
N MET A 142 6.34 17.31 -11.79
CA MET A 142 7.53 16.48 -11.80
C MET A 142 7.38 15.19 -10.99
N ALA A 143 6.87 15.29 -9.76
CA ALA A 143 6.66 14.14 -8.90
C ALA A 143 5.68 13.14 -9.51
N VAL A 144 4.57 13.61 -10.12
CA VAL A 144 3.64 12.77 -10.88
C VAL A 144 4.36 12.07 -12.04
N ASN A 145 5.13 12.80 -12.83
CA ASN A 145 5.85 12.25 -13.96
C ASN A 145 6.92 11.22 -13.56
N GLN A 146 7.57 11.43 -12.41
CA GLN A 146 8.54 10.49 -11.86
C GLN A 146 7.86 9.20 -11.37
N LEU A 147 6.76 9.32 -10.63
CA LEU A 147 5.98 8.16 -10.17
C LEU A 147 5.43 7.34 -11.35
N LYS A 148 4.99 7.99 -12.43
CA LYS A 148 4.54 7.27 -13.65
C LYS A 148 5.63 6.40 -14.28
N LYS A 149 6.89 6.83 -14.21
CA LYS A 149 8.02 6.22 -14.93
C LYS A 149 8.84 5.28 -14.05
N SER A 150 8.80 5.43 -12.74
CA SER A 150 9.65 4.66 -11.82
C SER A 150 9.08 3.27 -11.50
N ARG A 151 9.97 2.34 -11.16
CA ARG A 151 9.58 1.02 -10.62
C ARG A 151 8.83 1.18 -9.30
N ASP A 152 9.26 2.12 -8.46
CA ASP A 152 8.65 2.40 -7.16
C ASP A 152 7.24 2.93 -7.32
N GLY A 153 6.98 3.79 -8.29
CA GLY A 153 5.63 4.28 -8.56
C GLY A 153 4.68 3.15 -9.00
N LYS A 154 5.16 2.16 -9.78
CA LYS A 154 4.36 0.96 -10.07
C LYS A 154 4.05 0.13 -8.81
N ALA A 155 5.03 -0.01 -7.91
CA ALA A 155 4.82 -0.71 -6.64
C ALA A 155 3.82 0.04 -5.75
N LEU A 156 3.96 1.36 -5.63
CA LEU A 156 3.03 2.22 -4.88
C LEU A 156 1.62 2.20 -5.47
N HIS A 157 1.49 2.17 -6.80
CA HIS A 157 0.19 2.00 -7.46
C HIS A 157 -0.46 0.66 -7.13
N ALA A 158 0.31 -0.44 -7.15
CA ALA A 158 -0.19 -1.77 -6.78
C ALA A 158 -0.67 -1.86 -5.32
N LEU A 159 -0.13 -1.00 -4.45
CA LEU A 159 -0.55 -0.85 -3.04
C LEU A 159 -1.73 0.10 -2.85
N ALA A 160 -2.23 0.74 -3.92
CA ALA A 160 -3.19 1.84 -3.87
C ALA A 160 -2.76 2.98 -2.93
N ALA A 161 -1.45 3.28 -2.91
CA ALA A 161 -0.87 4.23 -1.98
C ALA A 161 -1.04 5.70 -2.43
N THR A 162 -1.34 6.60 -1.50
CA THR A 162 -1.22 8.04 -1.76
C THR A 162 0.16 8.52 -1.34
N VAL A 163 0.85 9.25 -2.19
CA VAL A 163 2.16 9.82 -1.88
C VAL A 163 2.01 11.29 -1.50
N GLU A 164 2.41 11.66 -0.30
CA GLU A 164 2.30 13.03 0.21
C GLU A 164 3.69 13.64 0.40
N TYR A 165 3.85 14.89 -0.02
CA TYR A 165 5.08 15.64 0.16
C TYR A 165 4.80 16.88 1.00
N ARG A 166 5.56 17.07 2.07
CA ARG A 166 5.54 18.26 2.93
C ARG A 166 6.88 18.96 2.86
N TYR A 167 6.86 20.22 2.46
CA TYR A 167 8.04 21.06 2.32
C TYR A 167 8.11 22.08 3.44
N PHE A 168 9.29 22.18 4.04
CA PHE A 168 9.64 23.12 5.08
C PHE A 168 10.82 23.96 4.62
N ASP A 169 10.93 25.18 5.14
CA ASP A 169 12.14 25.98 4.98
C ASP A 169 13.24 25.52 5.94
N THR A 170 14.39 26.19 5.86
CA THR A 170 15.56 25.90 6.70
C THR A 170 15.37 26.22 8.18
N THR A 171 14.33 26.98 8.53
CA THR A 171 13.92 27.28 9.91
C THR A 171 12.93 26.25 10.46
N GLY A 172 12.42 25.35 9.61
CA GLY A 172 11.41 24.36 9.92
C GLY A 172 9.98 24.88 9.76
N ALA A 173 9.77 26.06 9.19
CA ALA A 173 8.44 26.59 8.90
C ALA A 173 7.84 25.89 7.67
N PRO A 174 6.55 25.50 7.69
CA PRO A 174 5.91 24.85 6.55
C PRO A 174 5.74 25.82 5.38
N LEU A 175 6.19 25.41 4.19
CA LEU A 175 6.03 26.18 2.96
C LEU A 175 4.76 25.75 2.22
N PHE A 176 4.65 24.47 1.89
CA PHE A 176 3.49 23.89 1.22
C PHE A 176 3.51 22.36 1.30
N GLU A 177 2.34 21.78 1.01
CA GLU A 177 2.20 20.34 0.85
C GLU A 177 1.31 20.00 -0.36
N PHE A 178 1.51 18.82 -0.92
CA PHE A 178 0.63 18.23 -1.92
C PHE A 178 0.61 16.72 -1.80
N ALA A 179 -0.51 16.13 -2.23
CA ALA A 179 -0.71 14.69 -2.27
C ALA A 179 -0.94 14.23 -3.70
N ILE A 180 -0.38 13.07 -4.04
CA ILE A 180 -0.56 12.40 -5.31
C ILE A 180 -1.23 11.06 -5.05
N THR A 181 -2.47 10.96 -5.50
CA THR A 181 -3.30 9.75 -5.45
C THR A 181 -2.87 8.73 -6.49
N PRO A 182 -3.14 7.42 -6.28
CA PRO A 182 -2.85 6.35 -7.22
C PRO A 182 -3.25 6.67 -8.66
N ASP A 183 -4.46 7.22 -8.86
CA ASP A 183 -5.02 7.48 -10.18
C ASP A 183 -4.22 8.52 -10.97
N GLN A 184 -3.59 9.47 -10.28
CA GLN A 184 -2.81 10.54 -10.92
C GLN A 184 -1.50 10.04 -11.53
N TYR A 185 -0.95 8.94 -11.01
CA TYR A 185 0.30 8.34 -11.49
C TYR A 185 0.14 6.90 -12.00
N ALA A 186 -1.08 6.40 -12.10
CA ALA A 186 -1.39 5.25 -12.92
C ALA A 186 -0.81 5.50 -14.32
N ALA A 187 -0.05 4.52 -14.84
CA ALA A 187 0.41 4.60 -16.23
C ALA A 187 -0.85 4.73 -17.08
N SER A 188 -0.98 5.83 -17.84
CA SER A 188 -2.09 5.98 -18.78
C SER A 188 -2.09 4.73 -19.66
N ALA A 189 -3.15 3.93 -19.56
CA ALA A 189 -3.41 2.87 -20.51
C ALA A 189 -3.27 3.51 -21.89
N ARG A 190 -2.36 2.96 -22.72
CA ARG A 190 -2.22 3.38 -24.10
C ARG A 190 -3.63 3.37 -24.71
N GLN A 191 -4.17 4.55 -25.00
CA GLN A 191 -5.21 4.68 -26.02
C GLN A 191 -4.52 4.65 -27.38
#